data_AF-A0A517XSR4-F1
#
_entry.id   AF-A0A517XSR4-F1
#
_cell.length_a   1.000
_cell.length_b   1.000
_cell.length_c   1.000
_cell.angle_alpha   90.00
_cell.angle_beta   90.00
_cell.angle_gamma   90.00
#
_symmetry.space_group_name_H-M   'P 1'
#
loop_
_entity.id
_entity.type
_entity.pdbx_description
1 polymer ?
#
loop_
_entity_poly.entity_id
_entity_poly.type
_entity_poly.pdbx_seq_one_letter_code
_entity_poly.pdbx_strand_id
1 'polypeptide(L)'
;MTAVTDSEFIALWNTAGSLAAVVAGVSEGAARPVPRWAVLARATPLRQAGLSLREHPDLPHANLYFSSFGTMSFMSSREASS
;
A
#
# COMPACT_ATOMS: atom_id res chain seq x y z
N MET A 1 9.75 13.35 12.87
CA MET A 1 8.61 12.40 12.77
C MET A 1 9.12 11.18 12.06
N THR A 2 9.23 10.06 12.77
CA THR A 2 9.73 8.79 12.24
C THR A 2 8.69 8.18 11.32
N ALA A 3 9.08 7.90 10.08
CA ALA A 3 8.22 7.15 9.17
C ALA A 3 7.90 5.79 9.80
N VAL A 4 6.63 5.38 9.78
CA VAL A 4 6.17 4.05 10.24
C VAL A 4 7.00 2.99 9.52
N THR A 5 7.69 2.12 10.26
CA THR A 5 8.46 1.01 9.71
C THR A 5 7.55 -0.10 9.18
N ASP A 6 8.08 -1.02 8.36
CA ASP A 6 7.27 -2.12 7.82
C ASP A 6 6.73 -3.04 8.93
N SER A 7 7.52 -3.30 9.97
CA SER A 7 7.09 -4.09 11.13
C SER A 7 5.92 -3.43 11.87
N GLU A 8 5.99 -2.12 12.10
CA GLU A 8 4.90 -1.36 12.72
C GLU A 8 3.66 -1.35 11.83
N PHE A 9 3.85 -1.18 10.52
CA PHE A 9 2.75 -1.24 9.55
C PHE A 9 2.05 -2.60 9.57
N ILE A 10 2.80 -3.70 9.60
CA ILE A 10 2.26 -5.07 9.65
C ILE A 10 1.49 -5.30 10.95
N ALA A 11 2.04 -4.87 12.08
CA ALA A 11 1.37 -4.98 13.38
C ALA A 11 0.04 -4.20 13.39
N LEU A 12 0.08 -2.95 12.89
CA LEU A 12 -1.08 -2.08 12.80
C LEU A 12 -2.12 -2.64 11.83
N TRP A 13 -1.70 -3.19 10.69
CA TRP A 13 -2.58 -3.82 9.72
C TRP A 13 -3.30 -5.04 10.29
N ASN A 14 -2.60 -5.89 11.04
CA ASN A 14 -3.16 -7.14 11.57
C ASN A 14 -4.04 -6.94 12.80
N THR A 15 -3.77 -5.88 13.58
CA THR A 15 -4.58 -5.51 14.76
C THR A 15 -5.81 -4.68 14.40
N ALA A 16 -5.74 -3.91 13.32
CA ALA A 16 -6.88 -3.16 12.81
C ALA A 16 -8.04 -4.09 12.44
N GLY A 17 -9.27 -3.65 12.69
CA GLY A 17 -10.48 -4.34 12.25
C GLY A 17 -10.98 -3.91 10.86
N SER A 18 -10.40 -2.86 10.29
CA SER A 18 -10.78 -2.30 8.98
C SER A 18 -9.66 -1.48 8.35
N LEU A 19 -9.72 -1.30 7.02
CA LEU A 19 -8.77 -0.44 6.29
C LEU A 19 -8.81 1.02 6.77
N ALA A 20 -9.98 1.52 7.18
CA ALA A 20 -10.13 2.87 7.71
C ALA A 20 -9.34 3.06 9.03
N ALA A 21 -9.36 2.06 9.91
CA ALA A 21 -8.56 2.06 11.13
C ALA A 21 -7.06 2.02 10.83
N VAL A 22 -6.65 1.26 9.80
CA VAL A 22 -5.25 1.25 9.35
C VAL A 22 -4.82 2.64 8.88
N VAL A 23 -5.63 3.28 8.03
CA VAL A 23 -5.36 4.62 7.49
C VAL A 23 -5.26 5.67 8.61
N ALA A 24 -6.16 5.60 9.60
CA ALA A 24 -6.14 6.49 10.75
C ALA A 24 -4.83 6.34 11.55
N GLY A 25 -4.45 5.10 11.89
CA GLY A 25 -3.23 4.84 12.65
C GLY A 25 -1.94 5.18 11.89
N VAL A 26 -1.89 4.96 10.58
CA VAL A 26 -0.74 5.40 9.75
C VAL A 26 -0.70 6.93 9.62
N SER A 27 -1.86 7.60 9.64
CA SER A 27 -1.96 9.06 9.57
C SER A 27 -1.63 9.76 10.88
N GLU A 28 -1.77 9.09 12.03
CA GLU A 28 -1.54 9.65 13.36
C GLU A 28 -0.09 10.17 13.54
N GLY A 29 0.88 9.55 12.86
CA GLY A 29 2.28 9.99 12.84
C GLY A 29 2.68 10.83 11.61
N ALA A 30 1.76 11.09 10.68
CA ALA A 30 2.07 11.72 9.40
C ALA A 30 1.75 13.23 9.43
N ALA A 31 2.61 14.04 8.80
CA ALA A 31 2.38 15.48 8.65
C ALA A 31 1.17 15.82 7.77
N ARG A 32 0.66 14.85 7.00
CA ARG A 32 -0.52 14.98 6.15
C ARG A 32 -1.37 13.71 6.23
N PRO A 33 -2.69 13.81 6.05
CA PRO A 33 -3.57 12.66 5.96
C PRO A 33 -3.09 11.68 4.89
N VAL A 34 -2.91 10.42 5.26
CA VAL A 34 -2.47 9.39 4.32
C VAL A 34 -3.69 8.88 3.55
N PRO A 35 -3.70 8.96 2.21
CA PRO A 35 -4.83 8.48 1.44
C PRO A 35 -4.88 6.95 1.41
N ARG A 36 -6.10 6.40 1.28
CA ARG A 36 -6.36 4.95 1.25
C ARG A 36 -5.49 4.20 0.23
N TRP A 37 -5.32 4.77 -0.96
CA TRP A 37 -4.51 4.15 -2.03
C TRP A 37 -3.04 4.00 -1.62
N ALA A 38 -2.48 4.90 -0.82
CA ALA A 38 -1.08 4.84 -0.40
C ALA A 38 -0.85 3.71 0.60
N VAL A 39 -1.81 3.49 1.50
CA VAL A 39 -1.81 2.36 2.44
C VAL A 39 -1.89 1.02 1.69
N LEU A 40 -2.73 0.93 0.65
CA LEU A 40 -2.82 -0.25 -0.20
C LEU A 40 -1.54 -0.49 -1.02
N ALA A 41 -1.00 0.57 -1.62
CA ALA A 41 0.25 0.49 -2.38
C ALA A 41 1.43 -0.01 -1.54
N ARG A 42 1.43 0.31 -0.23
CA ARG A 42 2.43 -0.20 0.73
C ARG A 42 2.18 -1.66 1.12
N ALA A 43 0.92 -2.09 1.23
CA ALA A 43 0.59 -3.48 1.55
C ALA A 43 0.97 -4.45 0.41
N THR A 44 0.92 -4.01 -0.85
CA THR A 44 1.24 -4.83 -2.02
C THR A 44 2.63 -5.48 -1.99
N PRO A 45 3.76 -4.73 -1.88
CA PRO A 45 5.09 -5.33 -1.84
C PRO A 45 5.29 -6.24 -0.62
N LEU A 46 4.63 -5.95 0.52
CA LEU A 46 4.69 -6.81 1.71
C LEU A 46 4.01 -8.16 1.46
N ARG A 47 2.86 -8.18 0.78
CA ARG A 47 2.22 -9.43 0.34
C ARG A 47 3.07 -10.17 -0.68
N GLN A 48 3.68 -9.47 -1.63
CA GLN A 48 4.59 -10.06 -2.62
C GLN A 48 5.84 -10.67 -1.99
N ALA A 49 6.34 -10.08 -0.89
CA ALA A 49 7.42 -10.61 -0.08
C ALA A 49 7.01 -11.83 0.79
N GLY A 50 5.75 -12.27 0.71
CA GLY A 50 5.22 -13.41 1.48
C GLY A 50 4.85 -13.08 2.93
N LEU A 51 4.79 -11.79 3.30
CA LEU A 51 4.38 -11.39 4.65
C LEU A 51 2.86 -11.50 4.80
N SER A 52 2.44 -12.09 5.91
CA SER A 52 1.03 -12.32 6.21
C SER A 52 0.34 -11.03 6.67
N LEU A 53 -0.55 -10.52 5.83
CA LEU A 53 -1.39 -9.37 6.10
C LEU A 53 -2.85 -9.81 6.09
N ARG A 54 -3.52 -9.72 7.24
CA ARG A 54 -4.94 -10.06 7.41
C ARG A 54 -5.83 -9.45 6.32
N GLU A 55 -6.79 -10.19 5.82
CA GLU A 55 -7.79 -9.64 4.90
C GLU A 55 -8.82 -8.81 5.69
N HIS A 56 -9.01 -7.57 5.26
CA HIS A 56 -10.07 -6.71 5.77
C HIS A 56 -11.29 -6.84 4.86
N PRO A 57 -12.51 -6.98 5.40
CA PRO A 57 -13.74 -7.12 4.62
C PRO A 57 -14.05 -5.89 3.75
N ASP A 58 -13.54 -4.72 4.16
CA ASP A 58 -13.67 -3.46 3.42
C ASP A 58 -12.68 -3.32 2.24
N LEU A 59 -11.79 -4.29 2.05
CA LEU A 59 -10.94 -4.30 0.86
C LEU A 59 -11.79 -4.71 -0.34
N PRO A 60 -11.85 -3.88 -1.40
CA PRO A 60 -12.42 -4.35 -2.65
C PRO A 60 -11.62 -5.57 -3.08
N HIS A 61 -12.32 -6.65 -3.46
CA HIS A 61 -11.72 -7.88 -3.97
C HIS A 61 -10.55 -7.50 -4.89
N ALA A 62 -9.37 -8.01 -4.57
CA ALA A 62 -8.05 -7.53 -5.04
C ALA A 62 -7.88 -7.41 -6.57
N ASN A 63 -8.87 -7.87 -7.34
CA ASN A 63 -8.85 -7.93 -8.79
C ASN A 63 -9.06 -6.58 -9.51
N LEU A 64 -9.46 -5.49 -8.81
CA LEU A 64 -9.71 -4.18 -9.46
C LEU A 64 -8.64 -3.10 -9.20
N TYR A 65 -7.77 -3.27 -8.20
CA TYR A 65 -6.67 -2.32 -7.96
C TYR A 65 -5.45 -2.60 -8.84
N PHE A 66 -5.27 -3.84 -9.29
CA PHE A 66 -4.14 -4.24 -10.14
C PHE A 66 -4.18 -3.57 -11.52
N SER A 67 -5.37 -3.42 -12.12
CA SER A 67 -5.52 -2.83 -13.46
C SER A 67 -5.35 -1.31 -13.53
N SER A 68 -5.29 -0.60 -12.39
CA SER A 68 -5.17 0.88 -12.38
C SER A 68 -3.76 1.37 -12.02
N PHE A 69 -2.91 0.52 -11.41
CA PHE A 69 -1.49 0.82 -11.19
C PHE A 69 -0.56 0.09 -12.18
N GLY A 70 -1.10 -0.84 -12.97
CA GLY A 70 -0.42 -1.50 -14.08
C GLY A 70 -0.32 -0.64 -15.35
N THR A 71 0.22 0.58 -15.26
CA THR A 71 0.98 1.25 -16.35
C THR A 71 1.82 2.36 -15.72
N MET A 72 2.71 2.04 -14.77
CA MET A 72 4.02 2.68 -14.85
C MET A 72 4.74 1.95 -15.97
N SER A 73 4.51 2.45 -17.19
CA SER A 73 5.42 2.25 -18.31
C SER A 73 6.81 2.52 -17.76
N PHE A 74 7.56 1.46 -17.51
CA PHE A 74 9.01 1.52 -17.58
C PHE A 74 9.26 2.17 -18.94
N MET A 75 9.76 3.41 -18.93
CA MET A 75 10.06 4.15 -20.14
C MET A 75 10.85 3.20 -21.01
N SER A 76 10.21 2.83 -22.11
CA SER A 76 10.85 2.41 -23.33
C SER A 76 11.82 3.55 -23.69
N SER A 77 13.03 3.52 -23.12
CA SER A 77 14.20 4.09 -23.75
C SER A 77 14.51 3.18 -24.93
N ARG A 78 13.64 3.25 -25.94
CA ARG A 78 13.98 2.88 -27.29
C ARG A 78 13.87 4.16 -28.11
N GLU A 79 14.99 4.43 -28.79
CA GLU A 79 15.09 5.14 -30.06
C GLU A 79 15.25 6.67 -30.04
N ALA A 80 16.52 7.08 -30.07
CA ALA A 80 17.08 7.87 -31.17
C ALA A 80 18.60 7.60 -31.20
N SER A 81 19.07 6.70 -32.05
CA SER A 81 19.66 7.03 -33.36
C SER A 81 20.97 7.80 -33.26
N SER A 82 22.11 7.11 -33.39
CA SER A 82 22.85 7.09 -34.66
C SER A 82 23.91 5.99 -34.69
#